data_AF-A0A920HE07-F1
#
_entry.id   AF-A0A920HE07-F1
#
_cell.length_a   1.000
_cell.length_b   1.000
_cell.length_c   1.000
_cell.angle_alpha   90.00
_cell.angle_beta   90.00
_cell.angle_gamma   90.00
#
_symmetry.space_group_name_H-M   'P 1'
#
loop_
_entity.id
_entity.type
_entity.pdbx_description
1 polymer ?
#
loop_
_entity_poly.entity_id
_entity_poly.type
_entity_poly.pdbx_seq_one_letter_code
_entity_poly.pdbx_strand_id
1 'polypeptide(L)'
;MLVLIRLKGGNDGLNTIIPVYDYDTYVSKRPSIHIPKNNLIRLNDDFSMPDHMSNLSGFWENGKMRIVNGVGYEGQNLSHFTSSDYWATGSTKKSEMVSSGWLGRYYDEKYFDYTTNPPEKPVAVQIGSNANLIFNGASRNYAFAVANESRLERVAERGEFYSTQNLPDCTHGDQLEFLRRVSNTTYDYAKVINDAFKSSTDYSGYETDEGLDRQLRLVAKLIKGGLGSKIYMVSIGGFDTHGNQALTHQYLLSSLSSAVKSFYDDLAEDGFDSKVLSMTFSEFGRRVSENGSEGTDHGSAAPVMLFGSPLRGSGFIGSHPSLSNLNRRGNMYNTIDFRSIYQTVLTDWLCGDSNFINAAMLGNEYDLLGLGFGCQDSDVVDYNSLLNYHAPIYSNYDQRVNLNLRIQQTHKVNIKTFDILGRHVNTIFSGDLIRGEHEFSISHNKNGKLSAGQYFYRINLVGGPTLSKAFVVR
;
A
#
# COMPACT_ATOMS: atom_id res chain seq x y z
N MET A 1 1.47 -8.03 -1.67
CA MET A 1 1.93 -6.76 -1.06
C MET A 1 2.04 -5.72 -2.15
N LEU A 2 1.70 -4.47 -1.85
CA LEU A 2 1.77 -3.35 -2.79
C LEU A 2 2.89 -2.39 -2.40
N VAL A 3 3.77 -2.03 -3.34
CA VAL A 3 4.79 -1.01 -3.17
C VAL A 3 4.43 0.20 -4.03
N LEU A 4 4.15 1.33 -3.38
CA LEU A 4 3.89 2.60 -4.03
C LEU A 4 5.20 3.37 -4.20
N ILE A 5 5.60 3.63 -5.44
CA ILE A 5 6.80 4.39 -5.77
C ILE A 5 6.39 5.79 -6.24
N ARG A 6 6.52 6.78 -5.38
CA ARG A 6 6.15 8.16 -5.71
C ARG A 6 7.28 8.85 -6.49
N LEU A 7 6.97 9.30 -7.69
CA LEU A 7 7.82 10.17 -8.51
C LEU A 7 7.43 11.64 -8.22
N LYS A 8 8.01 12.21 -7.17
CA LYS A 8 7.62 13.55 -6.67
C LYS A 8 8.15 14.64 -7.59
N GLY A 9 7.24 15.48 -8.07
CA GLY A 9 7.55 16.63 -8.91
C GLY A 9 6.81 16.65 -10.23
N GLY A 10 5.94 15.69 -10.58
CA GLY A 10 5.26 15.68 -11.88
C GLY A 10 6.14 15.12 -12.99
N ASN A 11 6.30 13.80 -13.04
CA ASN A 11 7.17 13.12 -14.01
C ASN A 11 6.81 13.46 -15.46
N ASP A 12 7.81 13.68 -16.31
CA ASP A 12 7.61 13.83 -17.74
C ASP A 12 7.29 12.48 -18.39
N GLY A 13 6.00 12.24 -18.60
CA GLY A 13 5.50 11.02 -19.21
C GLY A 13 6.00 10.78 -20.63
N LEU A 14 6.21 11.84 -21.41
CA LEU A 14 6.60 11.71 -22.83
C LEU A 14 8.07 11.34 -23.00
N ASN A 15 8.94 11.76 -22.07
CA ASN A 15 10.33 11.29 -22.01
C ASN A 15 10.49 10.02 -21.19
N THR A 16 9.41 9.48 -20.61
CA THR A 16 9.42 8.17 -19.92
C THR A 16 9.00 7.06 -20.87
N ILE A 17 7.86 7.23 -21.56
CA ILE A 17 7.32 6.30 -22.56
C ILE A 17 7.03 7.11 -23.83
N ILE A 18 7.83 6.89 -24.87
CA ILE A 18 7.84 7.68 -26.10
C ILE A 18 6.84 7.07 -27.09
N PRO A 19 5.84 7.83 -27.57
CA PRO A 19 4.92 7.40 -28.64
C PRO A 19 5.63 7.45 -30.00
N VAL A 20 6.33 6.38 -30.39
CA VAL A 20 7.09 6.34 -31.65
C VAL A 20 6.19 6.36 -32.90
N TYR A 21 4.90 6.02 -32.77
CA TYR A 21 3.92 6.18 -33.85
C TYR A 21 3.69 7.65 -34.25
N ASP A 22 3.97 8.62 -33.38
CA ASP A 22 3.84 10.07 -33.62
C ASP A 22 5.15 10.80 -33.26
N TYR A 23 6.27 10.16 -33.60
CA TYR A 23 7.61 10.64 -33.23
C TYR A 23 7.93 12.03 -33.80
N ASP A 24 7.45 12.35 -35.00
CA ASP A 24 7.72 13.65 -35.64
C ASP A 24 7.02 14.79 -34.88
N THR A 25 5.77 14.59 -34.42
CA THR A 25 5.10 15.56 -33.55
C THR A 25 5.84 15.69 -32.23
N TYR A 26 6.24 14.58 -31.61
CA TYR A 26 7.04 14.58 -30.37
C TYR A 26 8.32 15.41 -30.51
N VAL A 27 9.12 15.19 -31.55
CA VAL A 27 10.34 15.96 -31.83
C VAL A 27 10.01 17.44 -32.10
N SER A 28 8.98 17.73 -32.89
CA SER A 28 8.59 19.12 -33.19
C SER A 28 8.19 19.91 -31.94
N LYS A 29 7.65 19.21 -30.93
CA LYS A 29 7.22 19.77 -29.65
C LYS A 29 8.36 19.81 -28.63
N ARG A 30 9.40 18.98 -28.81
CA ARG A 30 10.57 18.83 -27.93
C ARG A 30 11.90 19.00 -28.70
N PRO A 31 12.12 20.13 -29.41
CA PRO A 31 13.29 20.27 -30.27
C PRO A 31 14.63 20.08 -29.56
N SER A 32 14.76 20.46 -28.29
CA SER A 32 16.00 20.30 -27.52
C SER A 32 16.00 19.09 -26.57
N ILE A 33 14.83 18.68 -26.06
CA ILE A 33 14.75 17.64 -25.01
C ILE A 33 14.16 16.30 -25.46
N HIS A 34 13.90 16.11 -26.76
CA HIS A 34 13.47 14.80 -27.27
C HIS A 34 14.57 13.74 -27.08
N ILE A 35 14.17 12.50 -26.85
CA ILE A 35 15.09 11.35 -26.82
C ILE A 35 15.31 10.86 -28.26
N PRO A 36 16.55 10.87 -28.79
CA PRO A 36 16.84 10.40 -30.15
C PRO A 36 16.47 8.93 -30.37
N LYS A 37 16.04 8.57 -31.59
CA LYS A 37 15.62 7.19 -31.93
C LYS A 37 16.66 6.11 -31.63
N ASN A 38 17.95 6.43 -31.74
CA ASN A 38 19.06 5.51 -31.44
C ASN A 38 19.29 5.28 -29.94
N ASN A 39 18.63 6.07 -29.08
CA ASN A 39 18.67 5.96 -27.62
C ASN A 39 17.34 5.41 -27.08
N LEU A 40 16.61 4.65 -27.90
CA LEU A 40 15.32 4.05 -27.54
C LEU A 40 15.40 2.52 -27.52
N ILE A 41 14.75 1.94 -26.52
CA ILE A 41 14.45 0.52 -26.42
C ILE A 41 12.97 0.33 -26.79
N ARG A 42 12.74 -0.46 -27.84
CA ARG A 42 11.40 -0.75 -28.34
C ARG A 42 10.62 -1.61 -27.35
N LEU A 43 9.41 -1.17 -27.00
CA LEU A 43 8.46 -1.95 -26.19
C LEU A 43 7.44 -2.67 -27.09
N ASN A 44 6.87 -1.95 -28.05
CA ASN A 44 6.05 -2.51 -29.13
C ASN A 44 6.18 -1.65 -30.41
N ASP A 45 5.22 -1.74 -31.33
CA ASP A 45 5.24 -0.97 -32.59
C ASP A 45 4.98 0.52 -32.37
N ASP A 46 4.26 0.86 -31.30
CA ASP A 46 3.75 2.20 -31.02
C ASP A 46 4.57 2.95 -29.97
N PHE A 47 5.25 2.24 -29.08
CA PHE A 47 5.91 2.82 -27.91
C PHE A 47 7.32 2.26 -27.69
N SER A 48 8.17 3.15 -27.19
CA SER A 48 9.53 2.84 -26.72
C SER A 48 9.78 3.48 -25.36
N MET A 49 10.81 3.03 -24.66
CA MET A 49 11.39 3.71 -23.50
C MET A 49 12.83 4.15 -23.80
N PRO A 50 13.40 5.10 -23.06
CA PRO A 50 14.81 5.45 -23.20
C PRO A 50 15.76 4.28 -22.85
N ASP A 51 16.93 4.25 -23.47
CA ASP A 51 17.98 3.23 -23.23
C ASP A 51 18.59 3.25 -21.82
N HIS A 52 18.59 4.41 -21.17
CA HIS A 52 18.97 4.56 -19.77
C HIS A 52 17.97 3.89 -18.80
N MET A 53 16.81 3.45 -19.30
CA MET A 53 15.88 2.56 -18.59
C MET A 53 16.07 1.06 -18.93
N SER A 54 17.20 0.67 -19.53
CA SER A 54 17.50 -0.71 -19.93
C SER A 54 17.39 -1.77 -18.82
N ASN A 55 17.58 -1.41 -17.55
CA ASN A 55 17.35 -2.32 -16.42
C ASN A 55 15.90 -2.83 -16.33
N LEU A 56 14.94 -2.17 -17.00
CA LEU A 56 13.55 -2.63 -17.09
C LEU A 56 13.25 -3.54 -18.29
N SER A 57 14.17 -3.70 -19.25
CA SER A 57 13.93 -4.53 -20.46
C SER A 57 13.56 -5.95 -20.09
N GLY A 58 14.23 -6.53 -19.10
CA GLY A 58 13.92 -7.86 -18.59
C GLY A 58 12.52 -7.97 -17.98
N PHE A 59 11.97 -6.90 -17.38
CA PHE A 59 10.58 -6.92 -16.91
C PHE A 59 9.60 -6.93 -18.07
N TRP A 60 9.88 -6.14 -19.10
CA TRP A 60 9.04 -6.10 -20.30
C TRP A 60 9.05 -7.45 -21.03
N GLU A 61 10.22 -7.99 -21.32
CA GLU A 61 10.38 -9.26 -22.04
C GLU A 61 9.79 -10.46 -21.28
N ASN A 62 9.89 -10.47 -19.95
CA ASN A 62 9.42 -11.57 -19.12
C ASN A 62 7.97 -11.42 -18.63
N GLY A 63 7.19 -10.48 -19.17
CA GLY A 63 5.78 -10.34 -18.81
C GLY A 63 5.52 -9.76 -17.42
N LYS A 64 6.49 -9.02 -16.85
CA LYS A 64 6.47 -8.46 -15.49
C LYS A 64 6.30 -6.94 -15.47
N MET A 65 5.93 -6.30 -16.57
CA MET A 65 5.75 -4.84 -16.63
C MET A 65 4.48 -4.45 -17.40
N ARG A 66 3.63 -3.62 -16.80
CA ARG A 66 2.50 -2.99 -17.51
C ARG A 66 2.57 -1.48 -17.43
N ILE A 67 2.10 -0.83 -18.48
CA ILE A 67 2.04 0.62 -18.57
C ILE A 67 0.58 1.02 -18.77
N VAL A 68 0.02 1.81 -17.86
CA VAL A 68 -1.28 2.43 -18.03
C VAL A 68 -1.04 3.83 -18.60
N ASN A 69 -1.50 4.06 -19.83
CA ASN A 69 -1.33 5.32 -20.54
C ASN A 69 -2.42 6.33 -20.19
N GLY A 70 -2.08 7.62 -20.33
CA GLY A 70 -3.03 8.72 -20.23
C GLY A 70 -3.72 8.86 -18.88
N VAL A 71 -3.03 8.50 -17.80
CA VAL A 71 -3.56 8.53 -16.43
C VAL A 71 -3.62 9.96 -15.92
N GLY A 72 -4.82 10.42 -15.57
CA GLY A 72 -5.07 11.74 -15.02
C GLY A 72 -6.49 11.83 -14.47
N TYR A 73 -7.06 13.03 -14.47
CA TYR A 73 -8.47 13.26 -14.15
C TYR A 73 -8.95 14.54 -14.84
N GLU A 74 -10.27 14.62 -15.05
CA GLU A 74 -10.88 15.78 -15.70
C GLU A 74 -10.57 17.08 -14.91
N GLY A 75 -10.21 18.14 -15.63
CA GLY A 75 -9.92 19.44 -15.01
C GLY A 75 -8.66 19.45 -14.15
N GLN A 76 -7.67 18.60 -14.49
CA GLN A 76 -6.45 18.41 -13.70
C GLN A 76 -5.84 19.72 -13.16
N ASN A 77 -5.65 19.74 -11.85
CA ASN A 77 -4.93 20.79 -11.15
C ASN A 77 -3.42 20.62 -11.42
N LEU A 78 -2.69 21.74 -11.41
CA LEU A 78 -1.26 21.80 -11.70
C LEU A 78 -0.44 22.29 -10.50
N SER A 79 -1.06 22.47 -9.33
CA SER A 79 -0.38 22.76 -8.07
C SER A 79 0.13 21.46 -7.48
N HIS A 80 1.40 21.40 -7.07
CA HIS A 80 1.94 20.21 -6.38
C HIS A 80 1.13 19.84 -5.15
N PHE A 81 0.71 20.83 -4.36
CA PHE A 81 -0.05 20.61 -3.13
C PHE A 81 -1.42 20.02 -3.45
N THR A 82 -2.22 20.75 -4.23
CA THR A 82 -3.61 20.34 -4.53
C THR A 82 -3.67 19.03 -5.31
N SER A 83 -2.74 18.81 -6.24
CA SER A 83 -2.75 17.58 -7.05
C SER A 83 -2.25 16.39 -6.24
N SER A 84 -1.26 16.57 -5.36
CA SER A 84 -0.87 15.54 -4.40
C SER A 84 -2.06 15.16 -3.51
N ASP A 85 -2.85 16.15 -3.07
CA ASP A 85 -4.04 15.90 -2.26
C ASP A 85 -5.12 15.16 -3.04
N TYR A 86 -5.34 15.49 -4.32
CA TYR A 86 -6.32 14.76 -5.15
C TYR A 86 -5.91 13.32 -5.39
N TRP A 87 -4.64 13.05 -5.68
CA TRP A 87 -4.13 11.67 -5.76
C TRP A 87 -4.20 10.95 -4.42
N ALA A 88 -3.91 11.64 -3.32
CA ALA A 88 -3.97 11.04 -1.99
C ALA A 88 -5.41 10.72 -1.54
N THR A 89 -6.34 11.63 -1.80
CA THR A 89 -7.72 11.54 -1.33
C THR A 89 -8.63 10.82 -2.30
N GLY A 90 -8.31 10.72 -3.59
CA GLY A 90 -9.23 10.23 -4.61
C GLY A 90 -10.43 11.16 -4.87
N SER A 91 -10.47 12.37 -4.30
CA SER A 91 -11.47 13.39 -4.63
C SER A 91 -10.81 14.53 -5.40
N THR A 92 -11.38 14.88 -6.56
CA THR A 92 -10.91 15.95 -7.44
C THR A 92 -11.77 17.22 -7.34
N LYS A 93 -12.78 17.21 -6.46
CA LYS A 93 -13.73 18.30 -6.30
C LYS A 93 -13.27 19.26 -5.21
N LYS A 94 -12.92 20.49 -5.60
CA LYS A 94 -12.44 21.53 -4.69
C LYS A 94 -13.44 21.91 -3.57
N SER A 95 -14.74 21.68 -3.78
CA SER A 95 -15.79 21.94 -2.78
C SER A 95 -15.87 20.86 -1.68
N GLU A 96 -15.28 19.69 -1.92
CA GLU A 96 -15.24 18.58 -0.97
C GLU A 96 -13.87 18.64 -0.28
N MET A 97 -13.81 19.26 0.91
CA MET A 97 -12.59 19.17 1.74
C MET A 97 -12.49 17.76 2.32
N VAL A 98 -11.89 16.85 1.56
CA VAL A 98 -11.61 15.48 2.01
C VAL A 98 -10.26 15.49 2.73
N SER A 99 -10.28 15.26 4.04
CA SER A 99 -9.08 15.21 4.90
C SER A 99 -8.48 13.82 5.05
N SER A 100 -9.09 12.81 4.43
CA SER A 100 -8.65 11.41 4.48
C SER A 100 -8.14 10.91 3.13
N GLY A 101 -7.17 10.01 3.14
CA GLY A 101 -6.68 9.33 1.96
C GLY A 101 -7.46 8.07 1.63
N TRP A 102 -7.30 7.57 0.40
CA TRP A 102 -7.99 6.37 -0.05
C TRP A 102 -7.61 5.12 0.75
N LEU A 103 -6.32 4.91 1.07
CA LEU A 103 -5.89 3.81 1.95
C LEU A 103 -6.27 4.05 3.40
N GLY A 104 -6.26 5.30 3.86
CA GLY A 104 -6.72 5.65 5.20
C GLY A 104 -8.18 5.27 5.42
N ARG A 105 -9.07 5.60 4.46
CA ARG A 105 -10.48 5.20 4.51
C ARG A 105 -10.67 3.69 4.36
N TYR A 106 -9.91 3.05 3.48
CA TYR A 106 -9.93 1.58 3.34
C TYR A 106 -9.64 0.90 4.69
N TYR A 107 -8.62 1.38 5.41
CA TYR A 107 -8.22 0.80 6.69
C TYR A 107 -9.03 1.28 7.89
N ASP A 108 -9.68 2.45 7.82
CA ASP A 108 -10.73 2.83 8.79
C ASP A 108 -11.86 1.81 8.82
N GLU A 109 -12.35 1.41 7.64
CA GLU A 109 -13.43 0.43 7.56
C GLU A 109 -12.94 -0.98 7.96
N LYS A 110 -11.74 -1.36 7.51
CA LYS A 110 -11.16 -2.68 7.82
C LYS A 110 -10.80 -2.84 9.31
N TYR A 111 -10.33 -1.78 9.96
CA TYR A 111 -9.85 -1.76 11.34
C TYR A 111 -10.61 -0.73 12.18
N PHE A 112 -11.95 -0.78 12.15
CA PHE A 112 -12.81 0.16 12.88
C PHE A 112 -12.55 0.17 14.41
N ASP A 113 -11.99 -0.90 14.97
CA ASP A 113 -11.64 -1.06 16.39
C ASP A 113 -10.14 -0.81 16.70
N TYR A 114 -9.38 -0.21 15.79
CA TYR A 114 -7.93 -0.01 15.92
C TYR A 114 -7.49 0.57 17.27
N THR A 115 -8.27 1.50 17.85
CA THR A 115 -7.93 2.12 19.16
C THR A 115 -7.88 1.11 20.30
N THR A 116 -8.79 0.13 20.27
CA THR A 116 -8.93 -0.88 21.32
C THR A 116 -8.23 -2.19 20.98
N ASN A 117 -8.02 -2.45 19.69
CA ASN A 117 -7.46 -3.68 19.17
C ASN A 117 -6.61 -3.38 17.91
N PRO A 118 -5.46 -2.70 18.08
CA PRO A 118 -4.59 -2.40 16.95
C PRO A 118 -4.05 -3.71 16.36
N PRO A 119 -3.78 -3.77 15.04
CA PRO A 119 -3.11 -4.91 14.42
C PRO A 119 -1.78 -5.21 15.12
N GLU A 120 -1.36 -6.47 15.18
CA GLU A 120 -0.06 -6.85 15.76
C GLU A 120 1.15 -6.37 14.93
N LYS A 121 0.90 -6.03 13.65
CA LYS A 121 1.90 -5.64 12.66
C LYS A 121 1.48 -4.36 11.97
N PRO A 122 2.42 -3.47 11.60
CA PRO A 122 2.07 -2.25 10.88
C PRO A 122 1.39 -2.60 9.56
N VAL A 123 0.22 -2.01 9.31
CA VAL A 123 -0.55 -2.27 8.09
C VAL A 123 0.20 -1.73 6.87
N ALA A 124 0.79 -0.54 7.02
CA ALA A 124 1.60 0.12 6.01
C ALA A 124 2.91 0.64 6.61
N VAL A 125 3.96 0.71 5.80
CA VAL A 125 5.23 1.38 6.13
C VAL A 125 5.49 2.45 5.09
N GLN A 126 5.81 3.66 5.54
CA GLN A 126 6.08 4.80 4.67
C GLN A 126 7.45 5.40 4.99
N ILE A 127 8.28 5.57 3.96
CA ILE A 127 9.53 6.31 4.02
C ILE A 127 9.35 7.67 3.36
N GLY A 128 9.51 8.75 4.13
CA GLY A 128 9.43 10.14 3.65
C GLY A 128 9.00 11.13 4.74
N SER A 129 9.44 12.38 4.61
CA SER A 129 9.55 13.38 5.69
C SER A 129 8.30 13.68 6.54
N ASN A 130 7.09 13.33 6.10
CA ASN A 130 5.83 13.49 6.85
C ASN A 130 4.88 12.31 6.58
N ALA A 131 4.00 12.01 7.54
CA ALA A 131 2.88 11.08 7.32
C ALA A 131 2.05 11.51 6.10
N ASN A 132 1.95 10.64 5.09
CA ASN A 132 1.31 10.98 3.83
C ASN A 132 -0.21 10.89 3.95
N LEU A 133 -0.90 11.85 3.35
CA LEU A 133 -2.37 11.94 3.32
C LEU A 133 -3.02 10.65 2.80
N ILE A 134 -2.37 9.89 1.90
CA ILE A 134 -2.84 8.58 1.41
C ILE A 134 -3.27 7.65 2.56
N PHE A 135 -2.55 7.68 3.68
CA PHE A 135 -2.77 6.80 4.83
C PHE A 135 -3.59 7.43 5.96
N ASN A 136 -4.04 8.68 5.82
CA ASN A 136 -4.88 9.33 6.83
C ASN A 136 -6.31 8.81 6.74
N GLY A 137 -6.81 8.18 7.79
CA GLY A 137 -8.23 7.98 8.03
C GLY A 137 -8.89 9.22 8.64
N ALA A 138 -10.11 9.06 9.13
CA ALA A 138 -10.90 10.11 9.75
C ALA A 138 -10.28 10.64 11.05
N SER A 139 -9.58 9.79 11.81
CA SER A 139 -9.04 10.15 13.13
C SER A 139 -7.56 9.85 13.34
N ARG A 140 -6.90 9.17 12.39
CA ARG A 140 -5.51 8.67 12.56
C ARG A 140 -4.82 8.41 11.23
N ASN A 141 -3.52 8.14 11.28
CA ASN A 141 -2.75 7.63 10.15
C ASN A 141 -2.49 6.12 10.32
N TYR A 142 -2.64 5.33 9.25
CA TYR A 142 -2.47 3.86 9.27
C TYR A 142 -1.08 3.37 8.85
N ALA A 143 -0.16 4.27 8.52
CA ALA A 143 1.21 3.93 8.19
C ALA A 143 2.15 4.15 9.37
N PHE A 144 3.07 3.21 9.56
CA PHE A 144 4.30 3.49 10.28
C PHE A 144 5.18 4.38 9.40
N ALA A 145 5.10 5.70 9.63
CA ALA A 145 5.80 6.70 8.84
C ALA A 145 7.11 7.13 9.49
N VAL A 146 8.18 7.14 8.72
CA VAL A 146 9.47 7.70 9.13
C VAL A 146 9.95 8.76 8.16
N ALA A 147 10.73 9.72 8.66
CA ALA A 147 11.13 10.87 7.86
C ALA A 147 12.06 10.55 6.67
N ASN A 148 12.85 9.49 6.76
CA ASN A 148 13.79 9.04 5.74
C ASN A 148 14.26 7.60 5.99
N GLU A 149 14.95 7.02 5.03
CA GLU A 149 15.52 5.66 5.06
C GLU A 149 16.47 5.45 6.24
N SER A 150 17.30 6.46 6.57
CA SER A 150 18.19 6.38 7.75
C SER A 150 17.39 6.29 9.07
N ARG A 151 16.20 6.89 9.16
CA ARG A 151 15.32 6.75 10.33
C ARG A 151 14.69 5.36 10.37
N LEU A 152 14.25 4.82 9.23
CA LEU A 152 13.71 3.45 9.18
C LEU A 152 14.77 2.46 9.62
N GLU A 153 15.98 2.56 9.07
CA GLU A 153 17.07 1.63 9.37
C GLU A 153 17.42 1.64 10.87
N ARG A 154 17.50 2.82 11.51
CA ARG A 154 17.72 2.89 12.97
C ARG A 154 16.64 2.19 13.77
N VAL A 155 15.37 2.36 13.41
CA VAL A 155 14.25 1.64 14.04
C VAL A 155 14.40 0.13 13.80
N ALA A 156 14.71 -0.24 12.57
CA ALA A 156 14.85 -1.62 12.13
C ALA A 156 16.07 -2.33 12.74
N GLU A 157 17.14 -1.63 13.10
CA GLU A 157 18.32 -2.19 13.77
C GLU A 157 18.15 -2.29 15.29
N ARG A 158 17.52 -1.27 15.90
CA ARG A 158 17.49 -1.09 17.36
C ARG A 158 16.19 -1.50 18.02
N GLY A 159 15.08 -1.53 17.28
CA GLY A 159 13.74 -1.70 17.84
C GLY A 159 13.24 -0.48 18.62
N GLU A 160 13.89 0.67 18.45
CA GLU A 160 13.59 1.92 19.16
C GLU A 160 13.60 3.10 18.19
N PHE A 161 12.71 4.07 18.38
CA PHE A 161 12.66 5.29 17.57
C PHE A 161 13.65 6.35 18.05
N TYR A 162 13.82 6.46 19.37
CA TYR A 162 14.80 7.29 20.06
C TYR A 162 15.71 6.42 20.93
N SER A 163 17.02 6.48 20.70
CA SER A 163 18.00 5.73 21.50
C SER A 163 17.95 6.12 22.97
N THR A 164 17.82 5.15 23.87
CA THR A 164 17.99 5.34 25.32
C THR A 164 19.45 5.20 25.78
N GLN A 165 20.36 4.79 24.88
CA GLN A 165 21.79 4.63 25.16
C GLN A 165 22.59 5.93 25.04
N ASN A 166 23.74 5.99 25.72
CA ASN A 166 24.72 7.09 25.69
C ASN A 166 24.16 8.47 26.09
N LEU A 167 23.31 8.51 27.11
CA LEU A 167 22.79 9.74 27.69
C LEU A 167 23.75 10.29 28.76
N PRO A 168 23.82 11.62 28.97
CA PRO A 168 24.62 12.22 30.03
C PRO A 168 24.20 11.68 31.41
N ASP A 169 25.15 11.36 32.28
CA ASP A 169 24.87 10.92 33.65
C ASP A 169 24.53 12.12 34.55
N CYS A 170 23.34 12.69 34.33
CA CYS A 170 22.80 13.81 35.08
C CYS A 170 21.27 13.87 34.94
N THR A 171 20.61 14.72 35.72
CA THR A 171 19.15 14.89 35.72
C THR A 171 18.57 15.20 34.33
N HIS A 172 19.31 15.90 33.48
CA HIS A 172 18.90 16.12 32.09
C HIS A 172 18.89 14.82 31.27
N GLY A 173 19.88 13.94 31.48
CA GLY A 173 19.93 12.61 30.88
C GLY A 173 18.76 11.73 31.32
N ASP A 174 18.44 11.72 32.62
CA ASP A 174 17.29 10.96 33.16
C ASP A 174 15.96 11.43 32.56
N GLN A 175 15.75 12.75 32.48
CA GLN A 175 14.55 13.34 31.89
C GLN A 175 14.45 13.04 30.38
N LEU A 176 15.58 13.13 29.68
CA LEU A 176 15.65 12.81 28.27
C LEU A 176 15.42 11.31 28.02
N GLU A 177 15.94 10.44 28.88
CA GLU A 177 15.69 9.00 28.84
C GLU A 177 14.20 8.71 29.03
N PHE A 178 13.57 9.31 30.04
CA PHE A 178 12.15 9.15 30.30
C PHE A 178 11.30 9.59 29.10
N LEU A 179 11.55 10.78 28.54
CA LEU A 179 10.84 11.26 27.35
C LEU A 179 11.03 10.33 26.15
N ARG A 180 12.24 9.82 25.94
CA ARG A 180 12.55 8.88 24.85
C ARG A 180 11.90 7.51 25.08
N ARG A 181 11.87 7.00 26.31
CA ARG A 181 11.17 5.76 26.68
C ARG A 181 9.67 5.90 26.43
N VAL A 182 9.04 6.97 26.91
CA VAL A 182 7.61 7.27 26.68
C VAL A 182 7.31 7.42 25.18
N SER A 183 8.21 8.07 24.44
CA SER A 183 8.07 8.20 22.98
C SER A 183 8.22 6.84 22.28
N ASN A 184 9.18 6.00 22.68
CA ASN A 184 9.38 4.65 22.13
C ASN A 184 8.21 3.72 22.45
N THR A 185 7.61 3.82 23.63
CA THR A 185 6.39 3.06 23.96
C THR A 185 5.18 3.47 23.13
N THR A 186 5.24 4.63 22.46
CA THR A 186 4.20 5.07 21.52
C THR A 186 4.37 4.44 20.14
N TYR A 187 5.52 3.82 19.85
CA TYR A 187 5.80 3.14 18.58
C TYR A 187 5.62 1.63 18.70
N ASP A 188 4.36 1.20 18.76
CA ASP A 188 3.93 -0.20 18.95
C ASP A 188 4.59 -1.20 17.98
N TYR A 189 5.01 -0.72 16.80
CA TYR A 189 5.57 -1.56 15.75
C TYR A 189 7.11 -1.62 15.72
N ALA A 190 7.83 -0.81 16.50
CA ALA A 190 9.28 -0.71 16.39
C ALA A 190 9.98 -2.06 16.64
N LYS A 191 9.54 -2.81 17.65
CA LYS A 191 10.05 -4.15 17.93
C LYS A 191 9.74 -5.13 16.80
N VAL A 192 8.51 -5.13 16.28
CA VAL A 192 8.10 -6.06 15.21
C VAL A 192 8.85 -5.78 13.91
N ILE A 193 9.11 -4.50 13.61
CA ILE A 193 9.98 -4.07 12.50
C ILE A 193 11.42 -4.56 12.71
N ASN A 194 11.95 -4.45 13.93
CA ASN A 194 13.29 -4.94 14.26
C ASN A 194 13.43 -6.45 14.10
N ASP A 195 12.47 -7.20 14.62
CA ASP A 195 12.47 -8.66 14.52
C ASP A 195 12.42 -9.10 13.05
N ALA A 196 11.58 -8.47 12.23
CA ALA A 196 11.53 -8.74 10.79
C ALA A 196 12.86 -8.40 10.11
N PHE A 197 13.41 -7.20 10.34
CA PHE A 197 14.67 -6.79 9.74
C PHE A 197 15.83 -7.74 10.08
N LYS A 198 15.94 -8.18 11.34
CA LYS A 198 16.96 -9.14 11.79
C LYS A 198 16.74 -10.57 11.27
N SER A 199 15.52 -10.90 10.86
CA SER A 199 15.16 -12.20 10.31
C SER A 199 15.37 -12.29 8.78
N SER A 200 15.97 -11.27 8.17
CA SER A 200 16.25 -11.19 6.74
C SER A 200 17.76 -11.10 6.47
N THR A 201 18.16 -11.54 5.29
CA THR A 201 19.52 -11.42 4.77
C THR A 201 19.68 -10.18 3.90
N ASP A 202 20.87 -9.59 3.91
CA ASP A 202 21.23 -8.50 2.99
C ASP A 202 21.46 -9.02 1.57
N TYR A 203 21.13 -8.16 0.60
CA TYR A 203 21.40 -8.37 -0.82
C TYR A 203 22.44 -7.35 -1.31
N SER A 204 23.48 -7.83 -1.99
CA SER A 204 24.59 -6.98 -2.43
C SER A 204 24.44 -6.40 -3.84
N GLY A 205 23.31 -6.66 -4.52
CA GLY A 205 23.11 -6.24 -5.91
C GLY A 205 22.53 -4.83 -6.10
N TYR A 206 22.27 -4.08 -5.02
CA TYR A 206 21.94 -2.65 -5.14
C TYR A 206 23.18 -1.85 -5.57
N GLU A 207 23.00 -0.88 -6.47
CA GLU A 207 24.12 -0.08 -7.01
C GLU A 207 24.64 0.93 -5.99
N THR A 208 23.76 1.48 -5.15
CA THR A 208 24.09 2.45 -4.11
C THR A 208 23.41 2.10 -2.78
N ASP A 209 23.92 2.64 -1.66
CA ASP A 209 23.22 2.60 -0.36
C ASP A 209 22.64 3.98 0.01
N GLU A 210 21.99 4.61 -0.98
CA GLU A 210 21.30 5.89 -0.80
C GLU A 210 20.01 5.98 -1.63
N GLY A 211 19.27 7.06 -1.46
CA GLY A 211 18.13 7.39 -2.30
C GLY A 211 17.07 6.30 -2.39
N LEU A 212 16.68 5.93 -3.61
CA LEU A 212 15.65 4.92 -3.84
C LEU A 212 16.16 3.49 -3.62
N ASP A 213 17.44 3.21 -3.89
CA ASP A 213 18.05 1.89 -3.64
C ASP A 213 17.95 1.52 -2.16
N ARG A 214 18.41 2.41 -1.26
CA ARG A 214 18.34 2.14 0.18
C ARG A 214 16.92 2.01 0.68
N GLN A 215 15.99 2.81 0.17
CA GLN A 215 14.57 2.69 0.51
C GLN A 215 14.02 1.31 0.13
N LEU A 216 14.27 0.84 -1.10
CA LEU A 216 13.79 -0.45 -1.57
C LEU A 216 14.53 -1.63 -0.91
N ARG A 217 15.83 -1.50 -0.63
CA ARG A 217 16.59 -2.46 0.19
C ARG A 217 15.95 -2.69 1.56
N LEU A 218 15.62 -1.60 2.26
CA LEU A 218 14.95 -1.70 3.56
C LEU A 218 13.56 -2.33 3.42
N VAL A 219 12.79 -1.97 2.40
CA VAL A 219 11.48 -2.60 2.13
C VAL A 219 11.64 -4.11 1.86
N ALA A 220 12.60 -4.52 1.03
CA ALA A 220 12.88 -5.92 0.74
C ALA A 220 13.23 -6.70 2.00
N LYS A 221 14.12 -6.17 2.85
CA LYS A 221 14.44 -6.78 4.16
C LYS A 221 13.20 -6.98 5.04
N LEU A 222 12.33 -5.98 5.13
CA LEU A 222 11.09 -6.11 5.90
C LEU A 222 10.12 -7.14 5.32
N ILE A 223 10.04 -7.24 3.99
CA ILE A 223 9.22 -8.24 3.29
C ILE A 223 9.76 -9.65 3.54
N LYS A 224 11.04 -9.87 3.25
CA LYS A 224 11.73 -11.17 3.39
C LYS A 224 11.75 -11.63 4.84
N GLY A 225 11.92 -10.69 5.77
CA GLY A 225 11.85 -10.89 7.21
C GLY A 225 10.45 -11.15 7.78
N GLY A 226 9.40 -11.17 6.95
CA GLY A 226 8.06 -11.55 7.38
C GLY A 226 7.30 -10.49 8.18
N LEU A 227 7.64 -9.20 8.02
CA LEU A 227 6.92 -8.09 8.69
C LEU A 227 5.41 -8.18 8.43
N GLY A 228 5.01 -8.52 7.21
CA GLY A 228 3.62 -8.79 6.85
C GLY A 228 2.77 -7.56 6.59
N SER A 229 3.36 -6.36 6.53
CA SER A 229 2.69 -5.15 6.07
C SER A 229 2.17 -5.34 4.65
N LYS A 230 0.96 -4.82 4.37
CA LYS A 230 0.33 -4.99 3.05
C LYS A 230 0.80 -3.93 2.06
N ILE A 231 1.12 -2.73 2.55
CA ILE A 231 1.50 -1.58 1.73
C ILE A 231 2.85 -1.04 2.18
N TYR A 232 3.72 -0.73 1.22
CA TYR A 232 4.93 0.03 1.42
C TYR A 232 4.90 1.26 0.52
N MET A 233 5.42 2.38 0.99
CA MET A 233 5.56 3.58 0.16
C MET A 233 6.97 4.14 0.26
N VAL A 234 7.59 4.30 -0.91
CA VAL A 234 8.91 4.92 -1.10
C VAL A 234 8.75 6.12 -2.03
N SER A 235 9.72 7.03 -2.03
CA SER A 235 9.66 8.24 -2.84
C SER A 235 11.01 8.58 -3.46
N ILE A 236 10.98 9.02 -4.71
CA ILE A 236 12.09 9.66 -5.40
C ILE A 236 11.63 11.05 -5.87
N GLY A 237 12.38 12.08 -5.49
CA GLY A 237 12.09 13.47 -5.84
C GLY A 237 13.02 13.98 -6.94
N GLY A 238 12.75 15.19 -7.43
CA GLY A 238 13.56 15.84 -8.47
C GLY A 238 12.89 15.91 -9.84
N PHE A 239 11.70 15.32 -9.99
CA PHE A 239 10.94 15.35 -11.25
C PHE A 239 10.34 16.72 -11.59
N ASP A 240 10.60 17.75 -10.76
CA ASP A 240 10.14 19.11 -11.02
C ASP A 240 11.04 19.88 -11.99
N THR A 241 11.21 19.35 -13.19
CA THR A 241 12.23 19.77 -14.16
C THR A 241 11.76 20.89 -15.07
N HIS A 242 11.80 22.13 -14.56
CA HIS A 242 11.45 23.33 -15.32
C HIS A 242 12.54 23.85 -16.27
N GLY A 243 13.76 23.32 -16.17
CA GLY A 243 14.86 23.63 -17.09
C GLY A 243 16.00 22.63 -16.97
N ASN A 244 16.90 22.62 -17.96
CA ASN A 244 17.99 21.64 -18.11
C ASN A 244 17.51 20.19 -17.90
N GLN A 245 16.30 19.87 -18.38
CA GLN A 245 15.56 18.68 -17.99
C GLN A 245 16.25 17.38 -18.39
N ALA A 246 16.91 17.34 -19.56
CA ALA A 246 17.41 16.10 -20.16
C ALA A 246 18.31 15.31 -19.20
N LEU A 247 19.32 15.96 -18.61
CA LEU A 247 20.28 15.30 -17.71
C LEU A 247 19.65 14.88 -16.39
N THR A 248 18.85 15.76 -15.77
CA THR A 248 18.20 15.47 -14.50
C THR A 248 17.17 14.35 -14.64
N HIS A 249 16.34 14.39 -15.67
CA HIS A 249 15.32 13.37 -15.91
C HIS A 249 15.93 12.03 -16.25
N GLN A 250 16.99 12.00 -17.08
CA GLN A 250 17.76 10.79 -17.36
C GLN A 250 18.29 10.17 -16.06
N TYR A 251 18.96 10.95 -15.19
CA TYR A 251 19.47 10.45 -13.91
C TYR A 251 18.35 9.82 -13.06
N LEU A 252 17.21 10.50 -12.93
CA LEU A 252 16.08 10.03 -12.14
C LEU A 252 15.46 8.74 -12.69
N LEU A 253 15.33 8.63 -14.02
CA LEU A 253 14.80 7.43 -14.67
C LEU A 253 15.80 6.27 -14.60
N SER A 254 17.11 6.52 -14.72
CA SER A 254 18.15 5.52 -14.47
C SER A 254 18.08 4.99 -13.03
N SER A 255 17.98 5.88 -12.04
CA SER A 255 17.86 5.49 -10.63
C SER A 255 16.59 4.70 -10.36
N LEU A 256 15.45 5.09 -10.95
CA LEU A 256 14.21 4.31 -10.86
C LEU A 256 14.36 2.92 -11.46
N SER A 257 14.88 2.85 -12.68
CA SER A 257 15.07 1.63 -13.46
C SER A 257 15.99 0.63 -12.75
N SER A 258 17.15 1.11 -12.28
CA SER A 258 18.11 0.33 -11.50
C SER A 258 17.53 -0.16 -10.17
N ALA A 259 16.95 0.74 -9.37
CA ALA A 259 16.44 0.38 -8.05
C ALA A 259 15.29 -0.62 -8.12
N VAL A 260 14.40 -0.51 -9.11
CA VAL A 260 13.33 -1.49 -9.35
C VAL A 260 13.91 -2.85 -9.72
N LYS A 261 14.92 -2.91 -10.61
CA LYS A 261 15.58 -4.16 -10.96
C LYS A 261 16.21 -4.82 -9.74
N SER A 262 17.06 -4.10 -9.00
CA SER A 262 17.73 -4.62 -7.82
C SER A 262 16.75 -5.06 -6.73
N PHE A 263 15.65 -4.34 -6.55
CA PHE A 263 14.59 -4.71 -5.63
C PHE A 263 13.92 -6.05 -5.97
N TYR A 264 13.59 -6.28 -7.24
CA TYR A 264 12.97 -7.56 -7.63
C TYR A 264 13.97 -8.70 -7.68
N ASP A 265 15.24 -8.44 -8.00
CA ASP A 265 16.30 -9.45 -7.91
C ASP A 265 16.52 -9.89 -6.45
N ASP A 266 16.56 -8.93 -5.51
CA ASP A 266 16.62 -9.19 -4.06
C ASP A 266 15.43 -10.02 -3.57
N LEU A 267 14.21 -9.63 -3.95
CA LEU A 267 13.01 -10.39 -3.61
C LEU A 267 13.01 -11.80 -4.23
N ALA A 268 13.56 -11.96 -5.44
CA ALA A 268 13.60 -13.25 -6.14
C ALA A 268 14.57 -14.23 -5.48
N GLU A 269 15.67 -13.76 -4.87
CA GLU A 269 16.65 -14.61 -4.17
C GLU A 269 15.98 -15.44 -3.06
N ASP A 270 15.00 -14.85 -2.36
CA ASP A 270 14.23 -15.52 -1.29
C ASP A 270 12.79 -15.91 -1.72
N GLY A 271 12.46 -15.83 -3.02
CA GLY A 271 11.17 -16.27 -3.56
C GLY A 271 9.95 -15.40 -3.18
N PHE A 272 10.16 -14.11 -2.92
CA PHE A 272 9.11 -13.14 -2.59
C PHE A 272 8.64 -12.29 -3.78
N ASP A 273 9.33 -12.31 -4.92
CA ASP A 273 9.02 -11.48 -6.10
C ASP A 273 7.57 -11.64 -6.58
N SER A 274 7.06 -12.87 -6.58
CA SER A 274 5.68 -13.19 -6.96
C SER A 274 4.61 -12.68 -5.99
N LYS A 275 5.00 -12.24 -4.78
CA LYS A 275 4.09 -11.72 -3.75
C LYS A 275 4.04 -10.19 -3.73
N VAL A 276 4.76 -9.52 -4.64
CA VAL A 276 4.93 -8.07 -4.65
C VAL A 276 4.53 -7.47 -6.00
N LEU A 277 3.59 -6.52 -5.94
CA LEU A 277 3.26 -5.62 -7.03
C LEU A 277 3.80 -4.23 -6.68
N SER A 278 4.55 -3.62 -7.58
CA SER A 278 4.98 -2.23 -7.43
C SER A 278 4.29 -1.36 -8.47
N MET A 279 3.95 -0.12 -8.11
CA MET A 279 3.43 0.85 -9.08
C MET A 279 4.02 2.25 -8.85
N THR A 280 4.29 2.95 -9.94
CA THR A 280 4.69 4.35 -9.90
C THR A 280 3.47 5.28 -9.86
N PHE A 281 3.63 6.47 -9.28
CA PHE A 281 2.67 7.55 -9.49
C PHE A 281 3.32 8.91 -9.31
N SER A 282 2.71 9.94 -9.91
CA SER A 282 3.11 11.33 -9.77
C SER A 282 1.86 12.20 -9.68
N GLU A 283 1.94 13.34 -9.02
CA GLU A 283 0.79 14.24 -8.81
C GLU A 283 0.19 14.78 -10.13
N PHE A 284 0.97 14.82 -11.21
CA PHE A 284 0.54 15.18 -12.56
C PHE A 284 1.63 14.81 -13.60
N GLY A 285 1.37 15.10 -14.88
CA GLY A 285 2.33 14.96 -15.97
C GLY A 285 2.97 16.29 -16.38
N ARG A 286 3.64 16.31 -17.53
CA ARG A 286 4.26 17.50 -18.12
C ARG A 286 3.59 17.91 -19.42
N ARG A 287 3.73 19.19 -19.80
CA ARG A 287 3.18 19.68 -21.06
C ARG A 287 3.82 19.00 -22.26
N VAL A 288 3.10 18.97 -23.37
CA VAL A 288 3.60 18.38 -24.61
C VAL A 288 4.76 19.19 -25.20
N SER A 289 4.68 20.52 -25.17
CA SER A 289 5.78 21.38 -25.63
C SER A 289 6.84 21.57 -24.56
N GLU A 290 8.11 21.56 -24.97
CA GLU A 290 9.19 22.10 -24.13
C GLU A 290 9.01 23.60 -23.93
N ASN A 291 9.52 24.11 -22.80
CA ASN A 291 9.57 25.53 -22.49
C ASN A 291 10.90 26.15 -22.95
N GLY A 292 11.02 27.48 -22.84
CA GLY A 292 12.21 28.21 -23.27
C GLY A 292 13.49 27.97 -22.45
N SER A 293 13.43 27.13 -21.41
CA SER A 293 14.54 26.83 -20.50
C SER A 293 15.06 25.40 -20.65
N GLU A 294 14.77 24.74 -21.78
CA GLU A 294 15.11 23.32 -22.03
C GLU A 294 14.51 22.40 -20.96
N GLY A 295 13.28 22.71 -20.53
CA GLY A 295 12.50 21.89 -19.60
C GLY A 295 11.03 21.88 -19.97
N THR A 296 10.17 21.53 -19.01
CA THR A 296 8.73 21.47 -19.25
C THR A 296 7.93 22.11 -18.13
N ASP A 297 6.84 22.77 -18.51
CA ASP A 297 5.86 23.26 -17.55
C ASP A 297 4.96 22.12 -17.04
N HIS A 298 4.28 22.37 -15.92
CA HIS A 298 3.27 21.45 -15.39
C HIS A 298 2.18 21.18 -16.43
N GLY A 299 1.87 19.90 -16.62
CA GLY A 299 0.85 19.41 -17.53
C GLY A 299 -0.08 18.40 -16.88
N SER A 300 -0.81 17.66 -17.71
CA SER A 300 -1.71 16.60 -17.26
C SER A 300 -1.46 15.33 -18.05
N ALA A 301 -1.98 14.23 -17.52
CA ALA A 301 -1.80 12.89 -18.03
C ALA A 301 -0.33 12.43 -18.05
N ALA A 302 -0.07 11.28 -17.44
CA ALA A 302 1.24 10.62 -17.48
C ALA A 302 1.03 9.09 -17.49
N PRO A 303 2.02 8.31 -17.94
CA PRO A 303 1.98 6.86 -17.78
C PRO A 303 2.18 6.48 -16.31
N VAL A 304 1.46 5.46 -15.87
CA VAL A 304 1.75 4.72 -14.63
C VAL A 304 2.39 3.39 -15.00
N MET A 305 3.56 3.10 -14.43
CA MET A 305 4.27 1.84 -14.63
C MET A 305 4.00 0.90 -13.45
N LEU A 306 3.66 -0.34 -13.76
CA LEU A 306 3.51 -1.42 -12.78
C LEU A 306 4.56 -2.48 -13.04
N PHE A 307 5.08 -3.06 -11.96
CA PHE A 307 6.11 -4.10 -11.99
C PHE A 307 5.71 -5.30 -11.13
N GLY A 308 6.09 -6.49 -11.58
CA GLY A 308 5.98 -7.73 -10.81
C GLY A 308 5.41 -8.90 -11.60
N SER A 309 5.82 -10.10 -11.21
CA SER A 309 5.35 -11.38 -11.77
C SER A 309 3.81 -11.57 -11.78
N PRO A 310 3.02 -10.98 -10.86
CA PRO A 310 1.55 -11.06 -10.91
C PRO A 310 0.87 -10.44 -12.13
N LEU A 311 1.56 -9.60 -12.92
CA LEU A 311 0.96 -8.91 -14.09
C LEU A 311 0.62 -9.86 -15.26
N ARG A 312 1.15 -11.10 -15.23
CA ARG A 312 0.91 -12.19 -16.19
C ARG A 312 0.97 -11.73 -17.66
N GLY A 313 1.96 -10.92 -17.99
CA GLY A 313 2.17 -10.38 -19.33
C GLY A 313 2.46 -8.89 -19.32
N SER A 314 3.26 -8.48 -20.30
CA SER A 314 3.59 -7.08 -20.52
C SER A 314 2.67 -6.46 -21.56
N GLY A 315 2.44 -5.16 -21.43
CA GLY A 315 1.59 -4.46 -22.38
C GLY A 315 1.14 -3.09 -21.90
N PHE A 316 0.39 -2.44 -22.78
CA PHE A 316 -0.21 -1.14 -22.56
C PHE A 316 -1.70 -1.27 -22.24
N ILE A 317 -2.17 -0.45 -21.32
CA ILE A 317 -3.58 -0.29 -20.97
C ILE A 317 -3.99 1.15 -21.24
N GLY A 318 -5.17 1.32 -21.83
CA GLY A 318 -5.68 2.61 -22.24
C GLY A 318 -4.97 3.16 -23.48
N SER A 319 -5.56 4.19 -24.07
CA SER A 319 -4.99 4.87 -25.23
C SER A 319 -4.05 5.98 -24.79
N HIS A 320 -2.94 6.19 -25.50
CA HIS A 320 -2.10 7.36 -25.27
C HIS A 320 -2.85 8.64 -25.70
N PRO A 321 -2.82 9.72 -24.91
CA PRO A 321 -3.44 10.99 -25.30
C PRO A 321 -2.84 11.59 -26.58
N SER A 322 -3.62 12.39 -27.30
CA SER A 322 -3.10 13.08 -28.51
C SER A 322 -2.06 14.15 -28.15
N LEU A 323 -0.98 14.21 -28.95
CA LEU A 323 0.03 15.28 -28.86
C LEU A 323 -0.39 16.57 -29.59
N SER A 324 -1.46 16.52 -30.39
CA SER A 324 -1.94 17.65 -31.19
C SER A 324 -3.29 18.18 -30.72
N ASN A 325 -4.18 17.32 -30.25
CA ASN A 325 -5.46 17.72 -29.65
C ASN A 325 -5.25 18.03 -28.15
N LEU A 326 -4.83 19.26 -27.88
CA LEU A 326 -4.53 19.74 -26.54
C LEU A 326 -5.58 20.75 -26.08
N ASN A 327 -5.75 20.86 -24.77
CA ASN A 327 -6.57 21.94 -24.22
C ASN A 327 -5.89 23.31 -24.42
N ARG A 328 -6.60 24.40 -24.08
CA ARG A 328 -6.11 25.78 -24.24
C ARG A 328 -4.79 26.09 -23.51
N ARG A 329 -4.38 25.24 -22.55
CA ARG A 329 -3.12 25.38 -21.79
C ARG A 329 -1.98 24.51 -22.34
N GLY A 330 -2.22 23.77 -23.43
CA GLY A 330 -1.24 22.85 -24.02
C GLY A 330 -1.12 21.51 -23.28
N ASN A 331 -2.16 21.13 -22.51
CA ASN A 331 -2.17 19.86 -21.81
C ASN A 331 -2.94 18.78 -22.58
N MET A 332 -2.50 17.53 -22.40
CA MET A 332 -3.17 16.33 -22.91
C MET A 332 -4.47 16.05 -22.14
N TYR A 333 -5.51 15.62 -22.86
CA TYR A 333 -6.71 15.06 -22.26
C TYR A 333 -6.42 13.65 -21.72
N ASN A 334 -6.72 13.39 -20.45
CA ASN A 334 -6.55 12.06 -19.89
C ASN A 334 -7.51 11.07 -20.56
N THR A 335 -7.06 9.83 -20.72
CA THR A 335 -7.86 8.73 -21.29
C THR A 335 -8.25 7.72 -20.22
N ILE A 336 -7.51 7.68 -19.10
CA ILE A 336 -7.79 6.87 -17.93
C ILE A 336 -7.86 7.77 -16.70
N ASP A 337 -8.90 7.57 -15.88
CA ASP A 337 -8.95 8.18 -14.56
C ASP A 337 -8.06 7.39 -13.58
N PHE A 338 -7.18 8.08 -12.86
CA PHE A 338 -6.25 7.44 -11.90
C PHE A 338 -6.97 6.60 -10.83
N ARG A 339 -8.21 6.94 -10.49
CA ARG A 339 -9.03 6.22 -9.51
C ARG A 339 -9.40 4.82 -9.99
N SER A 340 -9.41 4.58 -11.30
CA SER A 340 -9.56 3.25 -11.91
C SER A 340 -8.40 2.33 -11.53
N ILE A 341 -7.18 2.87 -11.39
CA ILE A 341 -6.02 2.09 -10.91
C ILE A 341 -6.22 1.71 -9.45
N TYR A 342 -6.70 2.64 -8.61
CA TYR A 342 -6.96 2.36 -7.20
C TYR A 342 -8.03 1.30 -7.03
N GLN A 343 -9.15 1.42 -7.74
CA GLN A 343 -10.20 0.42 -7.78
C GLN A 343 -9.63 -0.94 -8.19
N THR A 344 -8.84 -1.00 -9.27
CA THR A 344 -8.27 -2.26 -9.77
C THR A 344 -7.31 -2.90 -8.76
N VAL A 345 -6.40 -2.13 -8.18
CA VAL A 345 -5.41 -2.68 -7.22
C VAL A 345 -6.09 -3.11 -5.91
N LEU A 346 -7.08 -2.35 -5.43
CA LEU A 346 -7.84 -2.74 -4.24
C LEU A 346 -8.67 -4.01 -4.49
N THR A 347 -9.32 -4.09 -5.65
CA THR A 347 -10.23 -5.19 -6.02
C THR A 347 -9.46 -6.44 -6.37
N ASP A 348 -8.55 -6.37 -7.35
CA ASP A 348 -7.97 -7.54 -8.01
C ASP A 348 -6.63 -7.99 -7.42
N TRP A 349 -5.88 -7.08 -6.76
CA TRP A 349 -4.59 -7.42 -6.16
C TRP A 349 -4.67 -7.61 -4.64
N LEU A 350 -5.36 -6.70 -3.95
CA LEU A 350 -5.49 -6.75 -2.50
C LEU A 350 -6.70 -7.56 -2.03
N CYS A 351 -7.56 -7.99 -2.96
CA CYS A 351 -8.78 -8.75 -2.69
C CYS A 351 -9.61 -8.10 -1.58
N GLY A 352 -9.81 -6.79 -1.69
CA GLY A 352 -10.54 -6.02 -0.69
C GLY A 352 -12.03 -6.35 -0.66
N ASP A 353 -12.61 -6.33 0.54
CA ASP A 353 -14.07 -6.38 0.70
C ASP A 353 -14.71 -5.16 0.03
N SER A 354 -15.85 -5.35 -0.62
CA SER A 354 -16.52 -4.30 -1.38
C SER A 354 -16.85 -3.07 -0.53
N ASN A 355 -17.09 -3.23 0.78
CA ASN A 355 -17.36 -2.09 1.67
C ASN A 355 -16.09 -1.29 1.96
N PHE A 356 -14.94 -1.95 2.11
CA PHE A 356 -13.66 -1.28 2.31
C PHE A 356 -13.28 -0.48 1.06
N ILE A 357 -13.51 -1.08 -0.11
CA ILE A 357 -13.29 -0.44 -1.40
C ILE A 357 -14.25 0.74 -1.58
N ASN A 358 -15.53 0.57 -1.26
CA ASN A 358 -16.51 1.64 -1.34
C ASN A 358 -16.12 2.85 -0.46
N ALA A 359 -15.67 2.60 0.78
CA ALA A 359 -15.12 3.64 1.66
C ALA A 359 -13.87 4.30 1.06
N ALA A 360 -12.94 3.50 0.54
CA ALA A 360 -11.73 3.99 -0.14
C ALA A 360 -12.06 4.89 -1.33
N MET A 361 -13.13 4.61 -2.07
CA MET A 361 -13.51 5.32 -3.30
C MET A 361 -14.63 6.36 -3.12
N LEU A 362 -14.96 6.71 -1.86
CA LEU A 362 -15.98 7.70 -1.51
C LEU A 362 -17.36 7.37 -2.12
N GLY A 363 -17.71 6.08 -2.15
CA GLY A 363 -18.96 5.60 -2.71
C GLY A 363 -19.01 5.53 -4.24
N ASN A 364 -17.96 5.97 -4.94
CA ASN A 364 -17.90 5.94 -6.40
C ASN A 364 -17.34 4.61 -6.89
N GLU A 365 -17.78 4.19 -8.07
CA GLU A 365 -17.27 3.02 -8.79
C GLU A 365 -16.48 3.48 -10.01
N TYR A 366 -15.38 2.79 -10.30
CA TYR A 366 -14.51 3.05 -11.45
C TYR A 366 -14.24 1.77 -12.21
N ASP A 367 -13.89 1.88 -13.48
CA ASP A 367 -13.63 0.72 -14.33
C ASP A 367 -12.39 -0.06 -13.86
N LEU A 368 -12.48 -1.39 -13.89
CA LEU A 368 -11.34 -2.26 -13.65
C LEU A 368 -10.48 -2.35 -14.91
N LEU A 369 -9.17 -2.17 -14.76
CA LEU A 369 -8.24 -1.98 -15.86
C LEU A 369 -7.66 -3.28 -16.44
N GLY A 370 -8.02 -4.45 -15.90
CA GLY A 370 -7.57 -5.75 -16.42
C GLY A 370 -6.04 -5.91 -16.38
N LEU A 371 -5.44 -5.71 -15.21
CA LEU A 371 -3.97 -5.70 -15.03
C LEU A 371 -3.30 -7.09 -15.08
N GLY A 372 -4.05 -8.15 -15.44
CA GLY A 372 -3.53 -9.51 -15.60
C GLY A 372 -3.52 -10.34 -14.32
N PHE A 373 -4.07 -9.82 -13.23
CA PHE A 373 -4.35 -10.55 -12.00
C PHE A 373 -5.84 -10.40 -11.65
N GLY A 374 -6.35 -11.30 -10.80
CA GLY A 374 -7.71 -11.25 -10.30
C GLY A 374 -7.86 -12.13 -9.08
N CYS A 375 -8.73 -11.74 -8.16
CA CYS A 375 -8.99 -12.50 -6.93
C CYS A 375 -9.81 -13.77 -7.14
N GLN A 376 -10.10 -14.14 -8.40
CA GLN A 376 -10.80 -15.38 -8.73
C GLN A 376 -9.95 -16.65 -8.52
N ASP A 377 -8.67 -16.51 -8.17
CA ASP A 377 -7.86 -17.61 -7.65
C ASP A 377 -8.04 -17.75 -6.13
N SER A 378 -9.19 -18.31 -5.74
CA SER A 378 -9.55 -18.84 -4.40
C SER A 378 -9.60 -17.87 -3.22
N ASP A 379 -10.70 -17.96 -2.46
CA ASP A 379 -10.91 -17.43 -1.12
C ASP A 379 -9.73 -17.75 -0.19
N VAL A 380 -8.70 -16.90 -0.17
CA VAL A 380 -7.80 -16.84 0.99
C VAL A 380 -8.58 -16.10 2.06
N VAL A 381 -9.44 -16.84 2.76
CA VAL A 381 -10.05 -16.37 3.99
C VAL A 381 -8.92 -16.01 4.94
N ASP A 382 -8.66 -14.72 5.09
CA ASP A 382 -7.74 -14.22 6.10
C ASP A 382 -8.41 -14.42 7.46
N TYR A 383 -8.21 -15.61 8.03
CA TYR A 383 -8.89 -16.02 9.26
C TYR A 383 -8.63 -15.08 10.45
N ASN A 384 -7.53 -14.32 10.42
CA ASN A 384 -7.21 -13.32 11.43
C ASN A 384 -8.13 -12.08 11.33
N SER A 385 -8.59 -11.74 10.12
CA SER A 385 -9.57 -10.66 9.92
C SER A 385 -11.01 -11.17 9.88
N LEU A 386 -11.23 -12.46 9.60
CA LEU A 386 -12.58 -13.04 9.54
C LEU A 386 -13.32 -12.96 10.88
N LEU A 387 -12.66 -13.35 11.99
CA LEU A 387 -13.21 -13.30 13.34
C LEU A 387 -12.22 -12.61 14.29
N ASN A 388 -12.10 -11.30 14.11
CA ASN A 388 -11.14 -10.46 14.83
C ASN A 388 -11.57 -10.10 16.27
N TYR A 389 -12.83 -10.36 16.64
CA TYR A 389 -13.35 -10.08 17.97
C TYR A 389 -14.22 -11.23 18.50
N HIS A 390 -13.90 -11.67 19.73
CA HIS A 390 -14.76 -12.52 20.53
C HIS A 390 -14.51 -12.33 22.04
N ALA A 391 -15.58 -12.15 22.83
CA ALA A 391 -15.45 -11.96 24.27
C ALA A 391 -16.66 -12.50 25.05
N PRO A 392 -16.45 -13.08 26.25
CA PRO A 392 -17.53 -13.33 27.18
C PRO A 392 -17.95 -12.01 27.87
N ILE A 393 -19.23 -11.67 27.77
CA ILE A 393 -19.87 -10.52 28.41
C ILE A 393 -20.73 -11.03 29.56
N TYR A 394 -20.53 -10.42 30.73
CA TYR A 394 -21.21 -10.79 31.98
C TYR A 394 -22.36 -9.84 32.22
N SER A 395 -23.58 -10.38 32.27
CA SER A 395 -24.75 -9.62 32.64
C SER A 395 -24.88 -9.53 34.16
N ASN A 396 -24.97 -8.29 34.66
CA ASN A 396 -25.13 -8.00 36.08
C ASN A 396 -26.55 -8.33 36.60
N TYR A 397 -27.54 -8.48 35.71
CA TYR A 397 -28.95 -8.60 36.06
C TYR A 397 -29.42 -10.05 36.21
N ASP A 398 -28.97 -10.94 35.33
CA ASP A 398 -29.46 -12.32 35.25
C ASP A 398 -28.35 -13.37 35.41
N GLN A 399 -27.14 -12.94 35.79
CA GLN A 399 -25.95 -13.77 35.95
C GLN A 399 -25.63 -14.61 34.69
N ARG A 400 -26.10 -14.16 33.52
CA ARG A 400 -25.76 -14.80 32.25
C ARG A 400 -24.38 -14.38 31.80
N VAL A 401 -23.73 -15.31 31.10
CA VAL A 401 -22.52 -15.04 30.35
C VAL A 401 -22.85 -15.30 28.90
N ASN A 402 -22.72 -14.27 28.08
CA ASN A 402 -22.95 -14.34 26.65
C ASN A 402 -21.61 -14.17 25.92
N LEU A 403 -21.41 -14.93 24.86
CA LEU A 403 -20.30 -14.75 23.93
C LEU A 403 -20.74 -13.71 22.91
N ASN A 404 -20.08 -12.55 22.93
CA ASN A 404 -20.18 -11.57 21.87
C ASN A 404 -19.11 -11.85 20.82
N LEU A 405 -19.64 -12.09 19.64
CA LEU A 405 -19.08 -12.39 18.35
C LEU A 405 -18.97 -11.24 17.34
N ARG A 406 -17.89 -11.06 16.59
CA ARG A 406 -18.02 -10.34 15.30
C ARG A 406 -17.38 -11.14 14.17
N ILE A 407 -18.10 -11.26 13.05
CA ILE A 407 -17.60 -11.92 11.84
C ILE A 407 -17.71 -10.95 10.65
N GLN A 408 -16.62 -10.81 9.89
CA GLN A 408 -16.49 -9.81 8.81
C GLN A 408 -17.04 -10.29 7.46
N GLN A 409 -17.21 -11.59 7.30
CA GLN A 409 -17.76 -12.24 6.12
C GLN A 409 -18.62 -13.41 6.58
N THR A 410 -19.67 -13.74 5.81
CA THR A 410 -20.45 -14.95 6.09
C THR A 410 -19.55 -16.18 6.03
N HIS A 411 -19.44 -16.94 7.12
CA HIS A 411 -18.57 -18.11 7.17
C HIS A 411 -19.15 -19.23 8.02
N LYS A 412 -18.73 -20.46 7.77
CA LYS A 412 -19.15 -21.60 8.58
C LYS A 412 -18.40 -21.62 9.91
N VAL A 413 -19.14 -21.50 11.01
CA VAL A 413 -18.61 -21.40 12.38
C VAL A 413 -19.20 -22.50 13.26
N ASN A 414 -18.35 -23.08 14.09
CA ASN A 414 -18.73 -24.02 15.15
C ASN A 414 -18.32 -23.47 16.52
N ILE A 415 -19.30 -23.21 17.38
CA ILE A 415 -19.10 -22.70 18.73
C ILE A 415 -19.48 -23.77 19.75
N LYS A 416 -18.54 -24.14 20.62
CA LYS A 416 -18.74 -25.17 21.65
C LYS A 416 -18.18 -24.70 22.99
N THR A 417 -18.74 -25.21 24.09
CA THR A 417 -18.22 -25.01 25.44
C THR A 417 -17.63 -26.31 26.01
N PHE A 418 -16.63 -26.15 26.88
CA PHE A 418 -15.87 -27.22 27.50
C PHE A 418 -15.63 -26.90 28.97
N ASP A 419 -15.50 -27.92 29.82
CA ASP A 419 -15.10 -27.76 31.21
C ASP A 419 -13.57 -27.69 31.37
N ILE A 420 -13.08 -27.54 32.61
CA ILE A 420 -11.64 -27.48 32.91
C ILE A 420 -10.87 -28.77 32.59
N LEU A 421 -11.55 -29.89 32.45
CA LEU A 421 -10.95 -31.17 32.04
C LEU A 421 -10.97 -31.35 30.52
N GLY A 422 -11.44 -30.33 29.77
CA GLY A 422 -11.56 -30.37 28.32
C GLY A 422 -12.72 -31.22 27.82
N ARG A 423 -13.65 -31.64 28.69
CA ARG A 423 -14.84 -32.40 28.29
C ARG A 423 -15.84 -31.45 27.65
N HIS A 424 -16.46 -31.91 26.56
CA HIS A 424 -17.49 -31.14 25.86
C HIS A 424 -18.73 -30.97 26.76
N VAL A 425 -19.20 -29.73 26.86
CA VAL A 425 -20.34 -29.36 27.71
C VAL A 425 -21.57 -29.03 26.87
N ASN A 426 -21.41 -28.23 25.82
CA ASN A 426 -22.51 -27.85 24.94
C ASN A 426 -22.02 -27.44 23.53
N THR A 427 -22.85 -27.62 22.52
CA THR A 427 -22.68 -26.97 21.21
C THR A 427 -23.64 -25.79 21.15
N ILE A 428 -23.07 -24.60 21.06
CA ILE A 428 -23.79 -23.32 21.12
C ILE A 428 -24.31 -22.94 19.73
N PHE A 429 -23.48 -23.11 18.70
CA PHE A 429 -23.83 -22.81 17.31
C PHE A 429 -23.04 -23.71 16.37
N SER A 430 -23.65 -24.10 15.27
CA SER A 430 -23.01 -24.85 14.18
C SER A 430 -23.76 -24.52 12.89
N GLY A 431 -23.12 -23.79 11.99
CA GLY A 431 -23.76 -23.33 10.76
C GLY A 431 -23.04 -22.14 10.15
N ASP A 432 -23.67 -21.53 9.16
CA ASP A 432 -23.15 -20.32 8.53
C ASP A 432 -23.55 -19.11 9.36
N LEU A 433 -22.55 -18.37 9.84
CA LEU A 433 -22.73 -17.15 10.58
C LEU A 433 -22.56 -15.98 9.62
N ILE A 434 -23.63 -15.21 9.39
CA ILE A 434 -23.61 -14.07 8.46
C ILE A 434 -22.71 -12.95 8.99
N ARG A 435 -22.19 -12.09 8.09
CA ARG A 435 -21.45 -10.88 8.49
C ARG A 435 -22.22 -10.07 9.55
N GLY A 436 -21.53 -9.63 10.59
CA GLY A 436 -22.07 -8.77 11.64
C GLY A 436 -21.68 -9.19 13.05
N GLU A 437 -22.34 -8.59 14.03
CA GLU A 437 -22.22 -8.96 15.44
C GLU A 437 -23.24 -10.03 15.81
N HIS A 438 -22.82 -10.96 16.66
CA HIS A 438 -23.62 -12.08 17.12
C HIS A 438 -23.46 -12.27 18.62
N GLU A 439 -24.54 -12.63 19.27
CA GLU A 439 -24.57 -12.89 20.70
C GLU A 439 -25.08 -14.31 20.96
N PHE A 440 -24.33 -15.08 21.74
CA PHE A 440 -24.70 -16.44 22.11
C PHE A 440 -24.62 -16.66 23.61
N SER A 441 -25.66 -17.21 24.24
CA SER A 441 -25.54 -17.57 25.65
C SER A 441 -24.61 -18.77 25.83
N ILE A 442 -23.53 -18.59 26.61
CA ILE A 442 -22.54 -19.64 26.90
C ILE A 442 -22.63 -20.20 28.32
N SER A 443 -23.39 -19.55 29.20
CA SER A 443 -23.68 -20.05 30.55
C SER A 443 -24.92 -20.94 30.63
N HIS A 444 -25.60 -21.21 29.51
CA HIS A 444 -26.80 -22.05 29.43
C HIS A 444 -26.66 -23.13 28.36
N ASN A 445 -27.29 -24.27 28.60
CA ASN A 445 -27.49 -25.33 27.61
C ASN A 445 -28.97 -25.75 27.57
N LYS A 446 -29.29 -26.80 26.79
CA LYS A 446 -30.66 -27.35 26.68
C LYS A 446 -31.25 -27.81 28.03
N ASN A 447 -30.40 -28.08 29.02
CA ASN A 447 -30.78 -28.55 30.35
C ASN A 447 -30.81 -27.41 31.39
N GLY A 448 -30.55 -26.16 31.00
CA GLY A 448 -30.59 -24.98 31.88
C GLY A 448 -29.23 -24.32 32.09
N LYS A 449 -29.10 -23.57 33.20
CA LYS A 449 -27.87 -22.86 33.60
C LYS A 449 -26.78 -23.89 33.93
N LEU A 450 -25.57 -23.66 33.44
CA LEU A 450 -24.39 -24.45 33.83
C LEU A 450 -24.08 -24.25 35.32
N SER A 451 -23.52 -25.28 35.97
CA SER A 451 -23.08 -25.17 37.36
C SER A 451 -21.97 -24.13 37.51
N ALA A 452 -21.89 -23.48 38.66
CA ALA A 452 -20.85 -22.50 38.96
C ALA A 452 -19.45 -23.13 38.79
N GLY A 453 -18.55 -22.43 38.11
CA GLY A 453 -17.23 -22.96 37.76
C GLY A 453 -16.60 -22.26 36.55
N GLN A 454 -15.36 -22.65 36.25
CA GLN A 454 -14.63 -22.16 35.09
C GLN A 454 -14.86 -23.07 33.88
N TYR A 455 -15.07 -22.45 32.73
CA TYR A 455 -15.32 -23.12 31.44
C TYR A 455 -14.52 -22.43 30.34
N PHE A 456 -14.47 -23.07 29.18
CA PHE A 456 -13.86 -22.54 27.97
C PHE A 456 -14.88 -22.59 26.84
N TYR A 457 -14.95 -21.54 26.02
CA TYR A 457 -15.56 -21.67 24.70
C TYR A 457 -14.48 -21.88 23.65
N ARG A 458 -14.82 -22.59 22.58
CA ARG A 458 -14.02 -22.71 21.36
C ARG A 458 -14.86 -22.31 20.16
N ILE A 459 -14.30 -21.47 19.31
CA ILE A 459 -14.85 -21.04 18.03
C ILE A 459 -13.96 -21.65 16.95
N ASN A 460 -14.50 -22.59 16.19
CA ASN A 460 -13.82 -23.21 15.07
C ASN A 460 -14.39 -22.63 13.78
N LEU A 461 -13.55 -21.92 13.05
CA LEU A 461 -13.83 -21.44 11.68
C LEU A 461 -13.47 -22.58 10.73
N VAL A 462 -14.40 -23.02 9.88
CA VAL A 462 -14.12 -24.13 8.95
C VAL A 462 -12.97 -23.73 8.02
N GLY A 463 -11.91 -24.55 7.99
CA GLY A 463 -10.66 -24.31 7.27
C GLY A 463 -9.65 -23.38 7.98
N GLY A 464 -10.02 -22.81 9.13
CA GLY A 464 -9.24 -21.82 9.87
C GLY A 464 -8.75 -22.26 11.26
N PRO A 465 -8.14 -21.34 12.03
CA PRO A 465 -7.71 -21.59 13.39
C PRO A 465 -8.91 -21.82 14.32
N THR A 466 -8.67 -22.55 15.41
CA THR A 466 -9.63 -22.66 16.51
C THR A 466 -9.29 -21.61 17.56
N LEU A 467 -10.19 -20.65 17.77
CA LEU A 467 -10.07 -19.60 18.78
C LEU A 467 -10.70 -20.09 20.08
N SER A 468 -10.14 -19.69 21.23
CA SER A 468 -10.67 -20.12 22.53
C SER A 468 -10.39 -19.10 23.63
N LYS A 469 -11.29 -19.04 24.62
CA LYS A 469 -11.11 -18.21 25.82
C LYS A 469 -11.84 -18.81 27.01
N ALA A 470 -11.31 -18.57 28.20
CA ALA A 470 -11.95 -18.96 29.45
C ALA A 470 -13.09 -17.99 29.83
N PHE A 471 -14.09 -18.50 30.53
CA PHE A 471 -15.14 -17.72 31.19
C PHE A 471 -15.58 -18.40 32.50
N VAL A 472 -16.21 -17.65 33.39
CA VAL A 472 -16.65 -18.15 34.70
C VAL A 472 -18.16 -18.07 34.79
N VAL A 473 -18.81 -19.16 35.19
CA VAL A 473 -20.22 -19.12 35.58
C VAL A 473 -20.27 -18.92 37.09
N ARG A 474 -20.97 -17.87 37.52
CA ARG A 474 -21.15 -17.52 38.94
C ARG A 474 -22.48 -18.04 39.48
#